data_AF-A0A5E4JH08-F1
#
_entry.id   AF-A0A5E4JH08-F1
#
_cell.length_a   1.000
_cell.length_b   1.000
_cell.length_c   1.000
_cell.angle_alpha   90.00
_cell.angle_beta   90.00
_cell.angle_gamma   90.00
#
_symmetry.space_group_name_H-M   'P 1'
#
loop_
_entity.id
_entity.type
_entity.pdbx_description
1 polymer ?
#
loop_
_entity_poly.entity_id
_entity_poly.type
_entity_poly.pdbx_seq_one_letter_code
_entity_poly.pdbx_strand_id
1 'polypeptide(L)'
;MKGTIKVFYSSVKIFYSSTTEPTILKLYADGIDYLKNTNIKLELIDVTKNLEIAKKDGVFLTPTLIIQMEGKPEQRYIGLIGGFLNIIKTL
;
A
#
# COMPACT_ATOMS: atom_id res chain seq x y z
N MET A 1 21.84 -25.35 -8.63
CA MET A 1 21.58 -24.51 -7.43
C MET A 1 20.36 -23.65 -7.71
N LYS A 2 19.20 -23.93 -7.08
CA LYS A 2 18.04 -23.02 -7.14
C LYS A 2 18.30 -21.91 -6.12
N GLY A 3 18.84 -20.79 -6.59
CA GLY A 3 18.99 -19.61 -5.76
C GLY A 3 17.61 -19.15 -5.30
N THR A 4 17.36 -19.12 -4.00
CA THR A 4 16.18 -18.47 -3.44
C THR A 4 16.30 -17.00 -3.77
N ILE A 5 15.56 -16.54 -4.79
CA ILE A 5 15.44 -15.11 -5.08
C ILE A 5 14.74 -14.52 -3.85
N LYS A 6 15.51 -13.86 -2.98
CA LYS A 6 14.92 -13.02 -1.94
C LYS A 6 14.15 -11.92 -2.66
N VAL A 7 12.83 -11.95 -2.52
CA VAL A 7 11.98 -10.86 -2.96
C VAL A 7 12.13 -9.76 -1.91
N PHE A 8 12.62 -8.60 -2.33
CA PHE A 8 12.71 -7.44 -1.47
C PHE A 8 11.57 -6.50 -1.82
N TYR A 9 10.78 -6.12 -0.83
CA TYR A 9 9.70 -5.16 -0.98
C TYR A 9 10.27 -3.78 -0.78
N SER A 10 10.10 -2.91 -1.77
CA SER A 10 10.75 -1.60 -1.80
C SER A 10 9.82 -0.49 -1.33
N SER A 11 8.53 -0.56 -1.65
CA SER A 11 7.56 0.42 -1.14
C SER A 11 6.12 -0.10 -1.10
N VAL A 12 5.35 0.48 -0.20
CA VAL A 12 3.90 0.32 -0.08
C VAL A 12 3.26 1.71 -0.09
N LYS A 13 2.35 1.96 -1.02
CA LYS A 13 1.56 3.19 -1.10
C LYS A 13 0.10 2.88 -0.80
N ILE A 14 -0.49 3.60 0.15
CA ILE A 14 -1.91 3.49 0.50
C ILE A 14 -2.60 4.78 0.08
N PHE A 15 -3.42 4.70 -0.97
CA PHE A 15 -4.26 5.79 -1.43
C PHE A 15 -5.62 5.69 -0.78
N TYR A 16 -6.06 6.77 -0.17
CA TYR A 16 -7.35 6.85 0.51
C TYR A 16 -7.95 8.24 0.34
N SER A 17 -9.26 8.36 0.59
CA SER A 17 -9.94 9.64 0.67
C SER A 17 -10.41 9.87 2.11
N SER A 18 -9.87 10.88 2.77
CA SER A 18 -10.30 11.22 4.13
C SER A 18 -11.75 11.69 4.21
N THR A 19 -12.33 12.16 3.10
CA THR A 19 -13.72 12.62 3.00
C THR A 19 -14.71 11.47 2.89
N THR A 20 -14.43 10.48 2.02
CA THR A 20 -15.38 9.38 1.74
C THR A 20 -15.10 8.14 2.59
N GLU A 21 -13.86 7.94 3.04
CA GLU A 21 -13.42 6.76 3.80
C GLU A 21 -12.66 7.18 5.09
N PRO A 22 -13.27 7.95 6.00
CA PRO A 22 -12.58 8.56 7.15
C PRO A 22 -11.98 7.53 8.13
N THR A 23 -12.44 6.27 8.09
CA THR A 23 -12.03 5.21 9.01
C THR A 23 -10.94 4.30 8.44
N ILE A 24 -10.56 4.43 7.18
CA ILE A 24 -9.68 3.47 6.50
C ILE A 24 -8.29 3.36 7.16
N LEU A 25 -7.71 4.47 7.61
CA LEU A 25 -6.44 4.45 8.32
C LEU A 25 -6.54 3.74 9.68
N LYS A 26 -7.70 3.80 10.34
CA LYS A 26 -7.95 3.05 11.58
C LYS A 26 -8.11 1.56 11.28
N LEU A 27 -8.82 1.20 10.23
CA LEU A 27 -8.98 -0.19 9.79
C LEU A 27 -7.65 -0.83 9.40
N TYR A 28 -6.72 -0.04 8.87
CA TYR A 28 -5.39 -0.49 8.45
C TYR A 28 -4.29 -0.22 9.49
N ALA A 29 -4.64 0.26 10.69
CA ALA A 29 -3.67 0.74 11.69
C ALA A 29 -2.59 -0.30 12.01
N ASP A 30 -2.98 -1.55 12.30
CA ASP A 30 -2.02 -2.60 12.65
C ASP A 30 -1.03 -2.90 11.52
N GLY A 31 -1.50 -2.89 10.26
CA GLY A 31 -0.63 -3.13 9.10
C GLY A 31 0.27 -1.94 8.78
N ILE A 32 -0.25 -0.72 8.98
CA ILE A 32 0.52 0.52 8.86
C ILE A 32 1.64 0.54 9.91
N ASP A 33 1.32 0.21 11.16
CA ASP A 33 2.29 0.17 12.23
C ASP A 33 3.31 -0.95 12.03
N TYR A 34 2.91 -2.11 11.51
CA TYR A 34 3.87 -3.12 11.07
C TYR A 34 4.84 -2.55 10.02
N LEU A 35 4.34 -1.92 8.95
CA LEU A 35 5.18 -1.36 7.88
C LEU A 35 6.16 -0.30 8.39
N LYS A 36 5.75 0.57 9.31
CA LYS A 36 6.64 1.56 9.94
C LYS A 36 7.80 0.93 10.71
N ASN A 37 7.64 -0.31 11.19
CA ASN A 37 8.68 -1.07 11.89
C ASN A 37 9.51 -1.95 10.93
N THR A 38 9.31 -1.86 9.62
CA THR A 38 10.11 -2.55 8.61
C THR A 38 11.02 -1.58 7.84
N ASN A 39 11.87 -2.12 6.97
CA ASN A 39 12.66 -1.31 6.03
C ASN A 39 11.89 -0.97 4.73
N ILE A 40 10.58 -1.24 4.67
CA ILE A 40 9.74 -0.96 3.51
C ILE A 40 9.30 0.50 3.54
N LYS A 41 9.49 1.23 2.44
CA LYS A 41 9.03 2.63 2.34
C LYS A 41 7.51 2.68 2.33
N LEU A 42 6.90 3.28 3.36
CA LEU A 42 5.46 3.49 3.45
C LEU A 42 5.08 4.92 3.04
N GLU A 43 4.10 5.04 2.14
CA GLU A 43 3.48 6.32 1.78
C GLU A 43 1.96 6.25 2.00
N LEU A 44 1.42 7.19 2.77
CA LEU A 44 -0.02 7.35 3.00
C LEU A 44 -0.48 8.58 2.23
N ILE A 45 -1.35 8.39 1.24
CA ILE A 45 -1.71 9.43 0.27
C ILE A 45 -3.20 9.70 0.35
N ASP A 46 -3.54 10.85 0.95
CA ASP A 46 -4.90 11.38 0.93
C ASP A 46 -5.18 12.04 -0.43
N VAL A 47 -5.98 11.38 -1.28
CA VAL A 47 -6.26 11.82 -2.65
C VAL A 47 -7.06 13.12 -2.68
N THR A 48 -7.77 13.45 -1.60
CA THR A 48 -8.53 14.72 -1.47
C THR A 48 -7.59 15.92 -1.38
N LYS A 49 -6.34 15.70 -0.93
CA LYS A 49 -5.31 16.72 -0.76
C LYS A 49 -4.23 16.64 -1.84
N ASN A 50 -4.01 15.45 -2.41
CA ASN A 50 -2.88 15.17 -3.29
C ASN A 50 -3.33 14.50 -4.61
N LEU A 51 -4.32 15.07 -5.28
CA LEU A 51 -4.91 14.51 -6.50
C LEU A 51 -3.88 14.27 -7.61
N GLU A 52 -2.87 15.14 -7.72
CA GLU A 52 -1.81 15.01 -8.74
C GLU A 52 -0.96 13.76 -8.57
N ILE A 53 -0.69 13.36 -7.32
CA ILE A 53 0.07 12.14 -7.02
C ILE A 53 -0.76 10.91 -7.42
N ALA A 54 -2.04 10.90 -7.06
CA ALA A 54 -2.96 9.83 -7.47
C ALA A 54 -3.03 9.68 -9.00
N LYS A 55 -3.15 10.79 -9.74
CA LYS A 55 -3.15 10.79 -11.21
C LYS A 55 -1.84 10.26 -11.79
N LYS A 56 -0.69 10.70 -11.26
CA LYS A 56 0.64 10.23 -11.71
C LYS A 56 0.81 8.72 -11.50
N ASP A 57 0.29 8.21 -10.39
CA ASP A 57 0.33 6.78 -10.08
C ASP A 57 -0.84 5.98 -10.72
N GLY A 58 -1.69 6.61 -11.54
CA GLY A 58 -2.81 5.96 -12.23
C GLY A 58 -3.94 5.49 -11.31
N VAL A 59 -4.11 6.14 -10.15
CA VAL A 59 -5.14 5.82 -9.16
C VAL A 59 -6.38 6.67 -9.40
N PHE A 60 -7.47 6.01 -9.78
CA PHE A 60 -8.77 6.64 -10.05
C PHE A 60 -9.85 6.29 -9.02
N LEU A 61 -9.58 5.31 -8.15
CA LEU A 61 -10.52 4.80 -7.15
C LEU A 61 -9.81 4.67 -5.80
N THR A 62 -10.53 4.90 -4.72
CA THR A 62 -10.07 4.67 -3.35
C THR A 62 -11.00 3.68 -2.62
N PRO A 63 -10.46 2.90 -1.67
CA PRO A 63 -9.04 2.84 -1.30
C PRO A 63 -8.26 2.01 -2.32
N THR A 64 -7.00 2.37 -2.55
CA THR A 64 -6.09 1.60 -3.43
C THR A 64 -4.76 1.38 -2.73
N LEU A 65 -4.27 0.15 -2.75
CA LEU A 65 -2.95 -0.25 -2.26
C LEU A 65 -2.06 -0.57 -3.47
N ILE A 66 -0.88 0.03 -3.51
CA ILE A 66 0.17 -0.32 -4.47
C ILE A 66 1.36 -0.87 -3.69
N ILE A 67 1.82 -2.05 -4.07
CA ILE A 67 2.99 -2.71 -3.50
C ILE A 67 4.05 -2.84 -4.59
N GLN A 68 5.20 -2.21 -4.39
CA GLN A 68 6.35 -2.34 -5.27
C GLN A 68 7.33 -3.36 -4.68
N MET A 69 7.74 -4.30 -5.53
CA MET A 69 8.76 -5.30 -5.25
C MET A 69 9.94 -5.13 -6.20
N GLU A 70 11.14 -5.45 -5.74
CA GLU A 70 12.32 -5.49 -6.61
C GLU A 70 12.24 -6.68 -7.57
N GLY A 71 12.44 -6.41 -8.87
CA GLY A 71 12.47 -7.44 -9.90
C GLY A 71 11.12 -8.11 -10.21
N LYS A 72 10.01 -7.57 -9.71
CA LYS A 72 8.65 -8.06 -10.00
C LYS A 72 7.71 -6.93 -10.42
N PRO A 73 6.64 -7.24 -11.19
CA PRO A 73 5.58 -6.28 -11.45
C PRO A 73 4.99 -5.75 -10.15
N GLU A 74 4.57 -4.49 -10.16
CA GLU A 74 3.81 -3.91 -9.06
C GLU A 74 2.51 -4.69 -8.83
N GLN A 75 2.10 -4.79 -7.57
CA GLN A 75 0.79 -5.35 -7.19
C GLN A 75 -0.14 -4.23 -6.79
N ARG A 76 -1.36 -4.24 -7.35
CA ARG A 76 -2.40 -3.26 -7.07
C ARG A 76 -3.64 -3.94 -6.52
N TYR A 77 -4.15 -3.43 -5.40
CA TYR A 77 -5.41 -3.86 -4.80
C TYR A 77 -6.34 -2.67 -4.71
N ILE A 78 -7.52 -2.78 -5.31
CA ILE A 78 -8.53 -1.73 -5.37
C ILE A 78 -9.72 -2.14 -4.52
N GLY A 79 -10.22 -1.23 -3.68
CA GLY A 79 -11.30 -1.48 -2.74
C GLY A 79 -10.80 -1.82 -1.34
N LEU A 80 -11.75 -2.09 -0.44
CA LEU A 80 -11.44 -2.44 0.95
C LEU A 80 -10.75 -3.80 1.01
N ILE A 81 -9.58 -3.83 1.64
CA ILE A 81 -8.69 -4.99 1.71
C ILE A 81 -8.93 -5.69 3.04
N GLY A 82 -9.77 -6.73 3.00
CA GLY A 82 -9.95 -7.65 4.13
C GLY A 82 -8.62 -8.33 4.48
N GLY A 83 -8.26 -8.33 5.76
CA GLY A 83 -7.01 -8.97 6.22
C GLY A 83 -5.73 -8.24 5.76
N PHE A 84 -5.79 -6.92 5.60
CA PHE A 84 -4.64 -6.07 5.24
C PHE A 84 -3.34 -6.44 5.97
N LEU A 85 -3.39 -6.59 7.31
CA LEU A 85 -2.23 -7.00 8.11
C LEU A 85 -1.61 -8.33 7.63
N ASN A 86 -2.45 -9.32 7.29
CA ASN A 86 -1.96 -10.62 6.84
C ASN A 86 -1.24 -10.51 5.50
N ILE A 87 -1.78 -9.72 4.56
CA ILE A 87 -1.13 -9.46 3.27
C ILE A 87 0.23 -8.79 3.48
N ILE A 88 0.25 -7.75 4.32
CA ILE A 88 1.47 -6.99 4.60
C ILE A 88 2.54 -7.82 5.33
N LYS A 89 2.14 -8.79 6.17
CA LYS A 89 3.08 -9.73 6.81
C LYS A 89 3.69 -10.77 5.86
N THR A 90 3.11 -10.95 4.66
CA THR A 90 3.72 -11.79 3.62
C THR A 90 4.76 -11.07 2.77
N LEU A 91 4.95 -9.77 3.02
CA LEU A 91 6.00 -8.96 2.41
C LEU A 91 7.34 -9.18 3.16
#